data_AF-A0A929MR93-F1
#
_entry.id   AF-A0A929MR93-F1
#
_cell.length_a   1.000
_cell.length_b   1.000
_cell.length_c   1.000
_cell.angle_alpha   90.00
_cell.angle_beta   90.00
_cell.angle_gamma   90.00
#
_symmetry.space_group_name_H-M   'P 1'
#
loop_
_entity.id
_entity.type
_entity.pdbx_description
1 polymer ?
#
loop_
_entity_poly.entity_id
_entity_poly.type
_entity_poly.pdbx_seq_one_letter_code
_entity_poly.pdbx_strand_id
1 'polypeptide(L)'
;VGMGTAICGGSAIAAAAPIVEAEDSEIAFAITTIFLYNTLALFLFPLLGAWLGYGDQSFGLFAGAAINDTSSVVAAGFAFSEAAGTTATIVKMARTLLIVPVCLGLVGARYQQASAQLADGQETKVGLWAQVRRLFPSFIAYFLLAVLASSLLPLPAWLLAGFKLLARLTMIAALAGVGLAVDLRQLRRAGSQSIILGGFCWSLVIVTASLAIHFFYS
;
A
#
# COMPACT_ATOMS: atom_id res chain seq x y z
N VAL A 1 -2.15 10.41 6.92
CA VAL A 1 -2.87 10.13 5.65
C VAL A 1 -1.92 10.06 4.45
N GLY A 2 -1.15 11.11 4.13
CA GLY A 2 -0.27 11.13 2.94
C GLY A 2 0.68 9.94 2.78
N MET A 3 1.39 9.55 3.85
CA MET A 3 2.26 8.36 3.86
C MET A 3 1.51 7.06 3.51
N GLY A 4 0.27 6.92 4.02
CA GLY A 4 -0.56 5.76 3.73
C GLY A 4 -1.03 5.74 2.27
N THR A 5 -1.50 6.87 1.75
CA THR A 5 -1.99 7.01 0.37
C THR A 5 -0.87 6.76 -0.65
N ALA A 6 0.33 7.27 -0.37
CA ALA A 6 1.46 7.20 -1.29
C ALA A 6 2.10 5.80 -1.40
N ILE A 7 1.96 4.93 -0.40
CA ILE A 7 2.73 3.67 -0.36
C ILE A 7 1.85 2.42 -0.34
N CYS A 8 1.37 1.98 0.83
CA CYS A 8 0.62 0.72 0.95
C CYS A 8 -0.52 0.79 1.99
N GLY A 9 -1.04 1.99 2.25
CA GLY A 9 -2.16 2.17 3.16
C GLY A 9 -1.76 2.00 4.63
N GLY A 10 -2.37 1.03 5.30
CA GLY A 10 -2.26 0.82 6.75
C GLY A 10 -0.84 0.50 7.21
N SER A 11 -0.11 -0.35 6.48
CA SER A 11 1.24 -0.75 6.87
C SER A 11 2.24 0.41 6.82
N ALA A 12 2.07 1.36 5.88
CA ALA A 12 2.89 2.56 5.82
C ALA A 12 2.57 3.54 6.96
N ILE A 13 1.29 3.64 7.37
CA ILE A 13 0.89 4.43 8.54
C ILE A 13 1.49 3.84 9.80
N ALA A 14 1.36 2.52 10.01
CA ALA A 14 1.91 1.82 11.16
C ALA A 14 3.44 1.93 11.25
N ALA A 15 4.14 1.87 10.10
CA ALA A 15 5.60 2.03 10.06
C ALA A 15 6.05 3.47 10.33
N ALA A 16 5.31 4.47 9.84
CA ALA A 16 5.65 5.88 9.97
C ALA A 16 5.26 6.49 11.32
N ALA A 17 4.16 6.01 11.92
CA ALA A 17 3.61 6.52 13.17
C ALA A 17 4.65 6.67 14.31
N PRO A 18 5.47 5.66 14.65
CA PRO A 18 6.47 5.79 15.70
C PRO A 18 7.64 6.72 15.32
N ILE A 19 7.84 7.00 14.03
CA ILE A 19 8.91 7.88 13.54
C ILE A 19 8.51 9.34 13.73
N VAL A 20 7.25 9.65 13.41
CA VAL A 20 6.70 11.01 13.49
C VAL A 20 6.08 11.31 14.84
N GLU A 21 6.08 10.34 15.77
CA GLU A 21 5.47 10.43 17.09
C GLU A 21 3.98 10.80 17.02
N ALA A 22 3.26 10.16 16.09
CA ALA A 22 1.82 10.39 15.90
C ALA A 22 1.01 9.90 17.10
N GLU A 23 -0.03 10.65 17.46
CA GLU A 23 -0.97 10.24 18.50
C GLU A 23 -1.87 9.09 18.01
N ASP A 24 -2.35 8.24 18.93
CA ASP A 24 -3.27 7.14 18.60
C ASP A 24 -4.54 7.62 17.88
N SER A 25 -5.01 8.82 18.22
CA SER A 25 -6.14 9.50 17.58
C SER A 25 -5.87 9.78 16.10
N GLU A 26 -4.66 10.25 15.76
CA GLU A 26 -4.21 10.57 14.41
C GLU A 26 -3.97 9.29 13.58
N ILE A 27 -3.42 8.25 14.20
CA ILE A 27 -3.22 6.93 13.59
C ILE A 27 -4.58 6.33 13.24
N ALA A 28 -5.50 6.29 14.20
CA ALA A 28 -6.86 5.76 13.99
C ALA A 28 -7.61 6.54 12.91
N PHE A 29 -7.52 7.87 12.93
CA PHE A 29 -8.07 8.73 11.89
C PHE A 29 -7.48 8.40 10.51
N ALA A 30 -6.16 8.34 10.39
CA ALA A 30 -5.49 8.05 9.14
C ALA A 30 -5.86 6.67 8.56
N ILE A 31 -5.89 5.63 9.40
CA ILE A 31 -6.28 4.27 9.00
C ILE A 31 -7.74 4.25 8.52
N THR A 32 -8.64 4.89 9.27
CA THR A 32 -10.07 4.96 8.92
C THR A 32 -10.29 5.64 7.57
N THR A 33 -9.63 6.78 7.33
CA THR A 33 -9.71 7.50 6.07
C THR A 33 -9.23 6.64 4.89
N ILE A 34 -8.10 5.95 5.06
CA ILE A 34 -7.55 5.07 4.02
C ILE A 34 -8.49 3.91 3.72
N PHE A 35 -9.03 3.29 4.78
CA PHE A 35 -9.97 2.19 4.66
C PHE A 35 -11.26 2.58 3.92
N LEU A 36 -11.78 3.79 4.16
CA LEU A 36 -12.91 4.35 3.42
C LEU A 36 -12.61 4.42 1.92
N TYR A 37 -11.53 5.06 1.49
CA TYR A 37 -11.21 5.16 0.06
C TYR A 37 -10.93 3.83 -0.58
N ASN A 38 -10.30 2.91 0.14
CA ASN A 38 -10.06 1.55 -0.31
C ASN A 38 -11.35 0.77 -0.55
N THR A 39 -12.33 0.94 0.32
CA THR A 39 -13.67 0.35 0.15
C THR A 39 -14.36 0.93 -1.08
N LEU A 40 -14.28 2.24 -1.29
CA LEU A 40 -14.80 2.88 -2.50
C LEU A 40 -14.06 2.40 -3.76
N ALA A 41 -12.74 2.30 -3.70
CA ALA A 41 -11.88 1.85 -4.79
C ALA A 41 -12.30 0.49 -5.32
N LEU A 42 -12.64 -0.43 -4.41
CA LEU A 42 -13.04 -1.79 -4.74
C LEU A 42 -14.18 -1.84 -5.77
N PHE A 43 -15.16 -0.96 -5.64
CA PHE A 43 -16.33 -0.90 -6.51
C PHE A 43 -16.12 0.02 -7.71
N LEU A 44 -15.51 1.20 -7.48
CA LEU A 44 -15.35 2.22 -8.51
C LEU A 44 -14.33 1.83 -9.58
N PHE A 45 -13.22 1.21 -9.20
CA PHE A 45 -12.12 0.96 -10.14
C PHE A 45 -12.48 -0.04 -11.23
N PRO A 46 -13.04 -1.23 -10.94
CA PRO A 46 -13.45 -2.17 -11.99
C PRO A 46 -14.46 -1.55 -12.97
N LEU A 47 -15.43 -0.76 -12.46
CA LEU A 47 -16.40 -0.04 -13.28
C LEU A 47 -15.73 1.02 -14.17
N LEU A 48 -14.83 1.82 -13.60
CA LEU A 48 -14.08 2.83 -14.34
C LEU A 48 -13.18 2.20 -15.40
N GLY A 49 -12.47 1.12 -15.08
CA GLY A 49 -11.62 0.39 -16.03
C GLY A 49 -12.43 -0.14 -17.21
N ALA A 50 -13.61 -0.71 -16.95
CA ALA A 50 -14.50 -1.20 -18.00
C ALA A 50 -15.06 -0.04 -18.84
N TRP A 51 -15.47 1.06 -18.21
CA TRP A 51 -16.00 2.23 -18.90
C TRP A 51 -14.97 2.95 -19.77
N LEU A 52 -13.71 3.00 -19.30
CA LEU A 52 -12.57 3.55 -20.05
C LEU A 52 -12.03 2.59 -21.13
N GLY A 53 -12.58 1.36 -21.23
CA GLY A 53 -12.15 0.36 -22.20
C GLY A 53 -10.74 -0.17 -21.97
N TYR A 54 -10.25 -0.17 -20.73
CA TYR A 54 -8.92 -0.70 -20.41
C TYR A 54 -8.87 -2.22 -20.61
N GLY A 55 -7.78 -2.69 -21.21
CA GLY A 55 -7.43 -4.11 -21.22
C GLY A 55 -6.81 -4.56 -19.89
N ASP A 56 -6.60 -5.86 -19.74
CA ASP A 56 -6.12 -6.47 -18.49
C ASP A 56 -4.84 -5.84 -17.93
N GLN A 57 -3.84 -5.62 -18.78
CA GLN A 57 -2.56 -5.05 -18.36
C GLN A 57 -2.68 -3.58 -17.96
N SER A 58 -3.40 -2.77 -18.74
CA SER A 58 -3.56 -1.34 -18.46
C SER A 58 -4.42 -1.13 -17.21
N PHE A 59 -5.47 -1.92 -17.01
CA PHE A 59 -6.23 -1.90 -15.76
C PHE A 59 -5.36 -2.35 -14.57
N GLY A 60 -4.55 -3.39 -14.75
CA GLY A 60 -3.63 -3.85 -13.70
C GLY A 60 -2.64 -2.76 -13.27
N LEU A 61 -2.03 -2.06 -14.22
CA LEU A 61 -1.17 -0.91 -13.96
C LEU A 61 -1.93 0.24 -13.26
N PHE A 62 -3.13 0.56 -13.76
CA PHE A 62 -3.98 1.61 -13.21
C PHE A 62 -4.36 1.34 -11.76
N ALA A 63 -4.96 0.17 -11.48
CA ALA A 63 -5.38 -0.23 -10.16
C ALA A 63 -4.18 -0.32 -9.20
N GLY A 64 -3.08 -0.94 -9.66
CA GLY A 64 -1.85 -1.07 -8.89
C GLY A 64 -1.23 0.27 -8.48
N ALA A 65 -1.32 1.27 -9.35
CA ALA A 65 -0.81 2.62 -9.10
C ALA A 65 -1.74 3.47 -8.23
N ALA A 66 -3.05 3.42 -8.46
CA ALA A 66 -3.98 4.42 -7.93
C ALA A 66 -4.80 3.97 -6.70
N ILE A 67 -4.92 2.68 -6.42
CA ILE A 67 -5.55 2.21 -5.18
C ILE A 67 -4.51 2.26 -4.05
N ASN A 68 -4.89 2.65 -2.83
CA ASN A 68 -3.92 2.99 -1.79
C ASN A 68 -3.39 1.78 -1.03
N ASP A 69 -4.23 0.75 -0.83
CA ASP A 69 -3.89 -0.45 -0.08
C ASP A 69 -3.73 -1.69 -0.95
N THR A 70 -2.89 -2.62 -0.47
CA THR A 70 -2.61 -3.88 -1.15
C THR A 70 -3.84 -4.75 -1.26
N SER A 71 -4.59 -4.93 -0.17
CA SER A 71 -5.74 -5.85 -0.17
C SER A 71 -6.78 -5.39 -1.20
N SER A 72 -7.07 -4.09 -1.25
CA SER A 72 -8.02 -3.50 -2.19
C SER A 72 -7.53 -3.47 -3.63
N VAL A 73 -6.22 -3.30 -3.88
CA VAL A 73 -5.63 -3.49 -5.22
C VAL A 73 -5.89 -4.88 -5.73
N VAL A 74 -5.55 -5.87 -4.91
CA VAL A 74 -5.68 -7.27 -5.34
C VAL A 74 -7.14 -7.60 -5.59
N ALA A 75 -8.02 -7.17 -4.69
CA ALA A 75 -9.46 -7.33 -4.84
C ALA A 75 -10.02 -6.75 -6.13
N ALA A 76 -9.76 -5.46 -6.39
CA ALA A 76 -10.25 -4.79 -7.59
C ALA A 76 -9.63 -5.38 -8.86
N GLY A 77 -8.34 -5.72 -8.82
CA GLY A 77 -7.62 -6.35 -9.91
C GLY A 77 -8.21 -7.70 -10.32
N PHE A 78 -8.36 -8.62 -9.37
CA PHE A 78 -8.94 -9.94 -9.64
C PHE A 78 -10.46 -9.92 -9.87
N ALA A 79 -11.17 -8.89 -9.38
CA ALA A 79 -12.56 -8.66 -9.76
C ALA A 79 -12.72 -8.26 -11.23
N PHE A 80 -11.69 -7.66 -11.84
CA PHE A 80 -11.66 -7.33 -13.25
C PHE A 80 -11.20 -8.51 -14.11
N SER A 81 -10.02 -9.07 -13.85
CA SER A 81 -9.53 -10.30 -14.48
C SER A 81 -8.32 -10.91 -13.76
N GLU A 82 -8.01 -12.18 -14.03
CA GLU A 82 -6.85 -12.86 -13.40
C GLU A 82 -5.51 -12.22 -13.81
N ALA A 83 -5.38 -11.82 -15.07
CA ALA A 83 -4.19 -11.15 -15.59
C ALA A 83 -4.03 -9.74 -14.99
N ALA A 84 -5.13 -8.99 -14.85
CA ALA A 84 -5.10 -7.67 -14.23
C ALA A 84 -4.75 -7.75 -12.74
N GLY A 85 -5.35 -8.69 -11.99
CA GLY A 85 -5.05 -8.93 -10.59
C GLY A 85 -3.57 -9.25 -10.34
N THR A 86 -2.99 -10.10 -11.18
CA THR A 86 -1.56 -10.44 -11.11
C THR A 86 -0.69 -9.20 -11.36
N THR A 87 -0.98 -8.45 -12.42
CA THR A 87 -0.23 -7.24 -12.79
C THR A 87 -0.34 -6.16 -11.70
N ALA A 88 -1.55 -5.90 -11.19
CA ALA A 88 -1.80 -4.92 -10.15
C ALA A 88 -1.07 -5.25 -8.86
N THR A 89 -1.05 -6.54 -8.48
CA THR A 89 -0.32 -7.02 -7.31
C THR A 89 1.17 -6.76 -7.45
N ILE A 90 1.77 -7.07 -8.60
CA ILE A 90 3.20 -6.82 -8.87
C ILE A 90 3.52 -5.32 -8.74
N VAL A 91 2.74 -4.46 -9.40
CA VAL A 91 2.93 -2.99 -9.36
C VAL A 91 2.84 -2.47 -7.93
N LYS A 92 1.86 -2.94 -7.16
CA LYS A 92 1.67 -2.51 -5.77
C LYS A 92 2.77 -3.03 -4.83
N MET A 93 3.24 -4.26 -5.02
CA MET A 93 4.38 -4.79 -4.27
C MET A 93 5.66 -4.00 -4.56
N ALA A 94 5.92 -3.67 -5.83
CA ALA A 94 7.05 -2.83 -6.21
C ALA A 94 7.00 -1.45 -5.50
N ARG A 95 5.82 -0.83 -5.40
CA ARG A 95 5.66 0.42 -4.63
C ARG A 95 5.86 0.21 -3.12
N THR A 96 5.46 -0.93 -2.60
CA THR A 96 5.63 -1.29 -1.18
C THR A 96 7.10 -1.46 -0.80
N LEU A 97 7.96 -1.88 -1.74
CA LEU A 97 9.41 -1.89 -1.53
C LEU A 97 9.97 -0.48 -1.25
N LEU A 98 9.32 0.59 -1.72
CA LEU A 98 9.73 1.97 -1.44
C LEU A 98 9.55 2.40 0.02
N ILE A 99 8.84 1.61 0.86
CA ILE A 99 8.81 1.85 2.32
C ILE A 99 10.24 1.87 2.88
N VAL A 100 11.09 0.93 2.43
CA VAL A 100 12.45 0.78 2.93
C VAL A 100 13.29 2.04 2.72
N PRO A 101 13.49 2.54 1.47
CA PRO A 101 14.28 3.74 1.25
C PRO A 101 13.65 4.99 1.88
N VAL A 102 12.32 5.12 1.90
CA VAL A 102 11.65 6.27 2.52
C VAL A 102 11.85 6.29 4.04
N CYS A 103 11.70 5.15 4.71
CA CYS A 103 11.93 5.04 6.15
C CYS A 103 13.40 5.30 6.50
N LEU A 104 14.35 4.75 5.73
CA LEU A 104 15.78 5.03 5.91
C LEU A 104 16.11 6.52 5.72
N GLY A 105 15.52 7.16 4.70
CA GLY A 105 15.67 8.59 4.45
C GLY A 105 15.11 9.45 5.59
N LEU A 106 13.93 9.12 6.12
CA LEU A 106 13.33 9.82 7.25
C LEU A 106 14.16 9.66 8.52
N VAL A 107 14.67 8.46 8.80
CA VAL A 107 15.60 8.22 9.92
C VAL A 107 16.89 9.02 9.73
N GLY A 108 17.46 9.04 8.53
CA GLY A 108 18.64 9.82 8.21
C GLY A 108 18.44 11.32 8.37
N ALA A 109 17.30 11.86 7.91
CA ALA A 109 16.94 13.27 8.07
C ALA A 109 16.71 13.65 9.54
N ARG A 110 16.02 12.80 10.31
CA ARG A 110 15.83 12.98 11.77
C ARG A 110 17.16 12.91 12.51
N TYR A 111 18.07 12.02 12.12
CA TYR A 111 19.42 11.93 12.71
C TYR A 111 20.26 13.17 12.40
N GLN A 112 20.18 13.72 11.19
CA GLN A 112 20.86 14.97 10.85
C GLN A 112 20.28 16.18 11.60
N GLN A 113 18.95 16.24 11.77
CA GLN A 113 18.30 17.29 12.56
C GLN A 113 18.63 17.17 14.05
N ALA A 114 18.65 15.97 14.61
CA ALA A 114 19.08 15.72 15.98
C ALA A 114 20.57 16.03 16.18
N SER A 115 21.42 15.68 15.21
CA SER A 115 22.85 16.01 15.23
C SER A 115 23.11 17.52 15.12
N ALA A 116 22.24 18.27 14.45
CA ALA A 116 22.29 19.73 14.40
C ALA A 116 21.81 20.39 15.71
N GLN A 117 20.99 19.70 16.51
CA GLN A 117 20.56 20.15 17.84
C GLN A 117 21.52 19.70 18.97
N LEU A 118 22.38 18.71 18.71
CA LEU A 118 23.35 18.13 19.64
C LEU A 118 24.69 18.89 19.72
N ALA A 119 24.72 20.17 19.36
CA ALA A 119 25.85 21.05 19.68
C ALA A 119 26.01 21.30 21.19
N ASP A 120 25.10 20.79 22.04
CA ASP A 120 25.18 20.85 23.49
C ASP A 120 25.04 19.45 24.14
N GLY A 121 26.14 18.68 24.12
CA GLY A 121 26.58 17.93 25.30
C GLY A 121 25.93 16.60 25.75
N GLN A 122 24.95 16.00 25.07
CA GLN A 122 24.45 14.66 25.48
C GLN A 122 24.42 13.60 24.37
N GLU A 123 25.36 12.65 24.43
CA GLU A 123 25.38 11.44 23.60
C GLU A 123 24.10 10.60 23.80
N THR A 124 23.12 10.77 22.92
CA THR A 124 22.07 9.76 22.75
C THR A 124 22.52 8.74 21.72
N LYS A 125 23.23 7.71 22.19
CA LYS A 125 23.51 6.48 21.44
C LYS A 125 22.23 5.65 21.25
N VAL A 126 21.20 6.22 20.64
CA VAL A 126 20.12 5.40 20.07
C VAL A 126 20.65 4.89 18.73
N GLY A 127 21.20 3.68 18.75
CA GLY A 127 21.83 3.09 17.58
C GLY A 127 20.86 3.12 16.40
N LEU A 128 21.24 3.84 15.34
CA LEU A 128 20.51 3.99 14.08
C LEU A 128 20.01 2.63 13.55
N TRP A 129 20.80 1.58 13.76
CA TRP A 129 20.49 0.18 13.48
C TRP A 129 19.29 -0.41 14.25
N ALA A 130 19.09 -0.04 15.52
CA ALA A 130 17.96 -0.52 16.33
C ALA A 130 16.63 0.12 15.88
N GLN A 131 16.67 1.39 15.47
CA GLN A 131 15.53 2.11 14.90
C GLN A 131 15.15 1.56 13.51
N VAL A 132 16.14 1.34 12.64
CA VAL A 132 15.94 0.75 11.31
C VAL A 132 15.36 -0.67 11.41
N ARG A 133 15.88 -1.51 12.32
CA ARG A 133 15.37 -2.88 12.52
C ARG A 133 13.94 -2.91 13.05
N ARG A 134 13.53 -1.93 13.86
CA ARG A 134 12.12 -1.78 14.31
C ARG A 134 11.19 -1.32 13.19
N LEU A 135 11.70 -0.53 12.25
CA LEU A 135 10.92 0.04 11.13
C LEU A 135 10.80 -0.90 9.93
N PHE A 136 11.71 -1.86 9.77
CA PHE A 136 11.68 -2.78 8.63
C PHE A 136 10.52 -3.77 8.79
N PRO A 137 9.45 -3.69 7.99
CA PRO A 137 8.35 -4.64 8.08
C PRO A 137 8.87 -6.03 7.72
N SER A 138 8.75 -6.99 8.64
CA SER A 138 9.26 -8.36 8.44
C SER A 138 8.70 -9.01 7.17
N PHE A 139 7.48 -8.63 6.76
CA PHE A 139 6.86 -9.05 5.49
C PHE A 139 7.73 -8.79 4.25
N ILE A 140 8.48 -7.67 4.20
CA ILE A 140 9.33 -7.35 3.03
C ILE A 140 10.45 -8.38 2.90
N ALA A 141 11.05 -8.81 4.01
CA ALA A 141 12.09 -9.83 4.00
C ALA A 141 11.55 -11.18 3.50
N TYR A 142 10.35 -11.58 3.95
CA TYR A 142 9.69 -12.80 3.47
C TYR A 142 9.35 -12.73 1.98
N PHE A 143 8.88 -11.58 1.48
CA PHE A 143 8.61 -11.38 0.06
C PHE A 143 9.88 -11.52 -0.78
N LEU A 144 10.97 -10.87 -0.38
CA LEU A 144 12.26 -10.98 -1.07
C LEU A 144 12.81 -12.40 -1.07
N LEU A 145 12.72 -13.10 0.07
CA LEU A 145 13.11 -14.52 0.15
C LEU A 145 12.26 -15.39 -0.77
N ALA A 146 10.94 -15.16 -0.84
CA ALA A 146 10.05 -15.91 -1.73
C ALA A 146 10.37 -15.67 -3.21
N VAL A 147 10.67 -14.42 -3.59
CA VAL A 147 11.09 -14.08 -4.95
C VAL A 147 12.42 -14.77 -5.29
N LEU A 148 13.43 -14.64 -4.42
CA LEU A 148 14.72 -15.29 -4.62
C LEU A 148 14.58 -16.81 -4.70
N ALA A 149 13.78 -17.41 -3.82
CA ALA A 149 13.51 -18.85 -3.84
C ALA A 149 12.83 -19.27 -5.15
N SER A 150 11.82 -18.52 -5.60
CA SER A 150 11.13 -18.82 -6.85
C SER A 150 12.00 -18.59 -8.09
N SER A 151 12.98 -17.69 -8.05
CA SER A 151 13.87 -17.39 -9.17
C SER A 151 15.10 -18.29 -9.25
N LEU A 152 15.64 -18.72 -8.09
CA LEU A 152 16.89 -19.48 -8.02
C LEU A 152 16.66 -20.99 -7.88
N LEU A 153 15.56 -21.42 -7.28
CA LEU A 153 15.25 -22.85 -7.15
C LEU A 153 14.30 -23.30 -8.27
N PRO A 154 14.62 -24.41 -8.99
CA PRO A 154 13.68 -25.03 -9.90
C PRO A 154 12.56 -25.72 -9.09
N LEU A 155 11.51 -24.96 -8.79
CA LEU A 155 10.34 -25.48 -8.09
C LEU A 155 9.44 -26.27 -9.06
N PRO A 156 8.93 -27.45 -8.66
CA PRO A 156 8.07 -28.24 -9.53
C PRO A 156 6.71 -27.55 -9.75
N ALA A 157 6.14 -27.70 -10.94
CA ALA A 157 4.93 -26.98 -11.37
C ALA A 157 3.72 -27.20 -10.44
N TRP A 158 3.57 -28.40 -9.88
CA TRP A 158 2.48 -28.72 -8.94
C TRP A 158 2.58 -27.93 -7.63
N LEU A 159 3.81 -27.63 -7.16
CA LEU A 159 4.03 -26.87 -5.94
C LEU A 159 3.68 -25.39 -6.15
N LEU A 160 4.09 -24.82 -7.30
CA LEU A 160 3.69 -23.47 -7.72
C LEU A 160 2.17 -23.36 -7.88
N ALA A 161 1.51 -24.37 -8.47
CA ALA A 161 0.06 -24.41 -8.58
C ALA A 161 -0.62 -24.44 -7.20
N GLY A 162 -0.08 -25.23 -6.26
CA GLY A 162 -0.55 -25.28 -4.87
C GLY A 162 -0.44 -23.92 -4.17
N PHE A 163 0.70 -23.24 -4.28
CA PHE A 163 0.87 -21.89 -3.73
C PHE A 163 -0.09 -20.88 -4.35
N LYS A 164 -0.32 -20.92 -5.67
CA LYS A 164 -1.30 -20.05 -6.35
C LYS A 164 -2.72 -20.29 -5.83
N LEU A 165 -3.12 -21.55 -5.67
CA LEU A 165 -4.44 -21.89 -5.13
C LEU A 165 -4.60 -21.38 -3.69
N LEU A 166 -3.60 -21.64 -2.84
CA LEU A 166 -3.60 -21.18 -1.45
C LEU A 166 -3.69 -19.66 -1.37
N ALA A 167 -2.89 -18.94 -2.17
CA ALA A 167 -2.94 -17.49 -2.27
C ALA A 167 -4.32 -16.97 -2.71
N ARG A 168 -4.96 -17.66 -3.66
CA ARG A 168 -6.32 -17.31 -4.10
C ARG A 168 -7.36 -17.50 -2.99
N LEU A 169 -7.29 -18.62 -2.27
CA LEU A 169 -8.22 -18.91 -1.17
C LEU A 169 -8.05 -17.94 0.00
N THR A 170 -6.81 -17.67 0.40
CA THR A 170 -6.51 -16.71 1.47
C THR A 170 -6.88 -15.29 1.06
N MET A 171 -6.73 -14.92 -0.22
CA MET A 171 -7.24 -13.66 -0.75
C MET A 171 -8.74 -13.56 -0.62
N ILE A 172 -9.51 -14.55 -1.10
CA ILE A 172 -10.98 -14.53 -0.99
C ILE A 172 -11.40 -14.39 0.48
N ALA A 173 -10.76 -15.12 1.40
CA ALA A 173 -11.02 -15.01 2.84
C ALA A 173 -10.68 -13.62 3.40
N ALA A 174 -9.53 -13.05 3.03
CA ALA A 174 -9.14 -11.71 3.44
C ALA A 174 -10.12 -10.64 2.96
N LEU A 175 -10.58 -10.74 1.70
CA LEU A 175 -11.55 -9.80 1.13
C LEU A 175 -12.93 -9.92 1.75
N ALA A 176 -13.38 -11.15 2.06
CA ALA A 176 -14.58 -11.36 2.85
C ALA A 176 -14.45 -10.71 4.24
N GLY A 177 -13.28 -10.87 4.89
CA GLY A 177 -12.98 -10.22 6.17
C GLY A 177 -12.99 -8.70 6.10
N VAL A 178 -12.38 -8.11 5.07
CA VAL A 178 -12.43 -6.66 4.82
C VAL A 178 -13.88 -6.19 4.66
N GLY A 179 -14.69 -6.91 3.87
CA GLY A 179 -16.12 -6.62 3.69
C GLY A 179 -16.92 -6.65 5.00
N LEU A 180 -16.66 -7.65 5.86
CA LEU A 180 -17.29 -7.76 7.18
C LEU A 180 -16.81 -6.69 8.17
N ALA A 181 -15.58 -6.20 8.01
CA ALA A 181 -15.01 -5.15 8.82
C ALA A 181 -15.47 -3.74 8.40
N VAL A 182 -16.22 -3.60 7.30
CA VAL A 182 -16.76 -2.30 6.87
C VAL A 182 -17.81 -1.80 7.85
N ASP A 183 -17.39 -0.89 8.74
CA ASP A 183 -18.29 -0.16 9.63
C ASP A 183 -18.73 1.17 8.99
N LEU A 184 -19.95 1.16 8.43
CA LEU A 184 -20.59 2.34 7.83
C LEU A 184 -20.77 3.50 8.84
N ARG A 185 -20.77 3.22 10.15
CA ARG A 185 -20.87 4.25 11.20
C ARG A 185 -19.53 4.94 11.43
N GLN A 186 -18.41 4.22 11.37
CA GLN A 186 -17.08 4.82 11.38
C GLN A 186 -16.87 5.71 10.15
N LEU A 187 -17.39 5.28 8.99
CA LEU A 187 -17.42 6.06 7.76
C LEU A 187 -18.09 7.44 7.93
N ARG A 188 -19.24 7.48 8.61
CA ARG A 188 -19.96 8.72 8.92
C ARG A 188 -19.24 9.59 9.96
N ARG A 189 -18.42 9.01 10.84
CA ARG A 189 -17.66 9.73 11.86
C ARG A 189 -16.33 10.29 11.36
N ALA A 190 -15.83 9.85 10.21
CA ALA A 190 -14.55 10.28 9.64
C ALA A 190 -14.45 11.79 9.34
N GLY A 191 -15.52 12.56 9.52
CA GLY A 191 -15.53 14.01 9.35
C GLY A 191 -15.49 14.42 7.88
N SER A 192 -16.30 15.41 7.50
CA SER A 192 -16.39 15.88 6.10
C SER A 192 -15.04 16.36 5.55
N GLN A 193 -14.18 16.92 6.40
CA GLN A 193 -12.85 17.40 6.01
C GLN A 193 -11.91 16.27 5.52
N SER A 194 -11.98 15.08 6.13
CA SER A 194 -11.16 13.93 5.71
C SER A 194 -11.64 13.36 4.37
N ILE A 195 -12.96 13.34 4.17
CA ILE A 195 -13.61 12.88 2.94
C ILE A 195 -13.28 13.80 1.74
N ILE A 196 -13.19 15.11 1.98
CA ILE A 196 -12.85 16.09 0.94
C ILE A 196 -11.37 15.99 0.59
N LEU A 197 -10.48 16.03 1.58
CA LEU A 197 -9.03 16.02 1.34
C LEU A 197 -8.57 14.72 0.68
N GLY A 198 -9.03 13.57 1.20
CA GLY A 198 -8.69 12.30 0.59
C GLY A 198 -9.34 12.13 -0.79
N GLY A 199 -10.53 12.70 -1.01
CA GLY A 199 -11.22 12.65 -2.31
C GLY A 199 -10.46 13.45 -3.36
N PHE A 200 -9.92 14.61 -2.99
CA PHE A 200 -9.08 15.43 -3.85
C PHE A 200 -7.74 14.75 -4.18
N CYS A 201 -7.05 14.19 -3.18
CA CYS A 201 -5.82 13.42 -3.44
C CYS A 201 -6.10 12.21 -4.33
N TRP A 202 -7.22 11.52 -4.10
CA TRP A 202 -7.56 10.31 -4.84
C TRP A 202 -7.98 10.61 -6.29
N SER A 203 -8.71 11.70 -6.53
CA SER A 203 -9.02 12.16 -7.88
C SER A 203 -7.78 12.59 -8.65
N LEU A 204 -6.83 13.28 -8.00
CA LEU A 204 -5.53 13.62 -8.59
C LEU A 204 -4.76 12.37 -9.02
N VAL A 205 -4.70 11.36 -8.16
CA VAL A 205 -4.01 10.10 -8.44
C VAL A 205 -4.69 9.34 -9.57
N ILE A 206 -6.03 9.32 -9.62
CA ILE A 206 -6.79 8.71 -10.73
C ILE A 206 -6.49 9.43 -12.04
N VAL A 207 -6.58 10.77 -12.07
CA VAL A 207 -6.35 11.57 -13.28
C VAL A 207 -4.92 11.41 -13.79
N THR A 208 -3.92 11.50 -12.90
CA THR A 208 -2.51 11.36 -13.29
C THR A 208 -2.18 9.94 -13.76
N ALA A 209 -2.69 8.90 -13.10
CA ALA A 209 -2.51 7.52 -13.53
C ALA A 209 -3.19 7.23 -14.87
N SER A 210 -4.43 7.70 -15.07
CA SER A 210 -5.14 7.53 -16.34
C SER A 210 -4.46 8.27 -17.49
N LEU A 211 -3.98 9.50 -17.28
CA LEU A 211 -3.22 10.25 -18.28
C LEU A 211 -1.91 9.55 -18.65
N ALA A 212 -1.16 9.05 -17.67
CA ALA A 212 0.07 8.32 -17.93
C ALA A 212 -0.19 7.06 -18.76
N ILE A 213 -1.21 6.29 -18.40
CA ILE A 213 -1.57 5.07 -19.15
C ILE A 213 -2.00 5.43 -20.56
N HIS A 214 -2.82 6.46 -20.73
CA HIS A 214 -3.22 6.89 -22.07
C HIS A 214 -2.01 7.38 -22.90
N PHE A 215 -1.03 8.06 -22.31
CA PHE A 215 0.14 8.55 -23.05
C PHE A 215 1.13 7.43 -23.44
N PHE A 216 1.24 6.36 -22.64
CA PHE A 216 2.19 5.28 -22.88
C PHE A 216 1.60 4.05 -23.61
N TYR A 217 0.28 3.87 -23.62
CA TYR A 217 -0.40 2.70 -24.19
C TYR A 217 -1.44 3.01 -25.30
N SER A 218 -1.57 4.26 -25.74
CA SER A 218 -2.25 4.63 -27.01
C SER A 218 -1.25 4.83 -28.13
#